data_AF-A0A7S0Y3X7-F1
#
_entry.id   AF-A0A7S0Y3X7-F1
#
_cell.length_a   1.000
_cell.length_b   1.000
_cell.length_c   1.000
_cell.angle_alpha   90.00
_cell.angle_beta   90.00
_cell.angle_gamma   90.00
#
_symmetry.space_group_name_H-M   'P 1'
#
loop_
_entity.id
_entity.type
_entity.pdbx_description
1 polymer ?
#
loop_
_entity_poly.entity_id
_entity_poly.type
_entity_poly.pdbx_seq_one_letter_code
_entity_poly.pdbx_strand_id
1 'polypeptide(L)'
;MMRLHPGEKLMACVKERAYVTTWGLSPRELSECMWSFAILREQPGDKLMRVARERAFSMMGGFEAQEVATLLWAMATLNVKPGPMLMTSIRERVGCTVAQLRARHLSRVLWAFASLKEPPGVGLLATLRSHVCSEMNAFGEEDLAATLWAFATIGRSPGGRTLRFIKDRARMCAESFRAREVSQIVWAFGKLEKDPGERLLEDLYAAIVRCGSGMTAKEVSNCLWGLARLGDRGLGDTKGG
;
A
#
# COMPACT_ATOMS: atom_id res chain seq x y z
N MET A 1 -2.82 -21.93 9.00
CA MET A 1 -2.06 -22.53 7.87
C MET A 1 -0.58 -22.30 8.13
N MET A 2 0.16 -23.34 8.52
CA MET A 2 1.59 -23.27 8.78
C MET A 2 2.30 -23.11 7.42
N ARG A 3 2.82 -21.92 7.12
CA ARG A 3 3.64 -21.71 5.92
C ARG A 3 4.95 -22.45 6.15
N LEU A 4 5.19 -23.54 5.41
CA LEU A 4 6.49 -24.21 5.37
C LEU A 4 7.52 -23.18 4.92
N HIS A 5 8.35 -22.73 5.86
CA HIS A 5 9.45 -21.85 5.55
C HIS A 5 10.54 -22.66 4.83
N PRO A 6 11.04 -22.22 3.67
CA PRO A 6 12.14 -22.93 3.01
C PRO A 6 13.34 -22.98 3.95
N GLY A 7 13.93 -24.16 4.17
CA GLY A 7 15.05 -24.29 5.10
C GLY A 7 16.25 -23.40 4.73
N GLU A 8 17.06 -23.00 5.73
CA GLU A 8 18.15 -22.03 5.57
C GLU A 8 19.13 -22.38 4.44
N LYS A 9 19.47 -23.67 4.27
CA LYS A 9 20.36 -24.14 3.20
C LYS A 9 19.79 -23.87 1.81
N LEU A 10 18.48 -24.08 1.62
CA LEU A 10 17.81 -23.81 0.36
C LEU A 10 17.81 -22.29 0.10
N MET A 11 17.49 -21.49 1.12
CA MET A 11 17.48 -20.03 0.98
C MET A 11 18.88 -19.46 0.65
N ALA A 12 19.93 -19.98 1.27
CA ALA A 12 21.30 -19.58 0.95
C ALA A 12 21.66 -19.91 -0.51
N CYS A 13 21.33 -21.12 -0.98
CA CYS A 13 21.56 -21.54 -2.36
C CYS A 13 20.78 -20.68 -3.37
N VAL A 14 19.49 -20.42 -3.10
CA VAL A 14 18.65 -19.61 -3.98
C VAL A 14 19.12 -18.15 -4.03
N LYS A 15 19.53 -17.56 -2.89
CA LYS A 15 20.08 -16.19 -2.84
C LYS A 15 21.36 -16.07 -3.66
N GLU A 16 22.27 -17.04 -3.53
CA GLU A 16 23.52 -17.06 -4.31
C GLU A 16 23.24 -17.24 -5.80
N ARG A 17 22.33 -18.16 -6.17
CA ARG A 17 21.97 -18.36 -7.57
C ARG A 17 21.28 -17.13 -8.16
N ALA A 18 20.36 -16.52 -7.43
CA ALA A 18 19.68 -15.30 -7.86
C ALA A 18 20.67 -14.16 -8.09
N TYR A 19 21.70 -14.02 -7.23
CA TYR A 19 22.77 -13.03 -7.42
C TYR A 19 23.50 -13.23 -8.74
N VAL A 20 23.89 -14.46 -9.07
CA VAL A 20 24.58 -14.78 -10.34
C VAL A 20 23.67 -14.58 -11.56
N THR A 21 22.39 -14.90 -11.45
CA THR A 21 21.46 -14.82 -12.61
C THR A 21 20.78 -13.47 -12.77
N THR A 22 20.95 -12.51 -11.86
CA THR A 22 20.20 -11.24 -11.84
C THR A 22 20.28 -10.49 -13.17
N TRP A 23 21.46 -10.46 -13.81
CA TRP A 23 21.66 -9.76 -15.09
C TRP A 23 20.95 -10.42 -16.28
N GLY A 24 20.58 -11.70 -16.17
CA GLY A 24 19.80 -12.42 -17.17
C GLY A 24 18.30 -12.25 -17.03
N LEU A 25 17.82 -11.68 -15.91
CA LEU A 25 16.38 -11.53 -15.67
C LEU A 25 15.77 -10.43 -16.53
N SER A 26 14.58 -10.71 -17.04
CA SER A 26 13.66 -9.72 -17.60
C SER A 26 13.03 -8.84 -16.50
N PRO A 27 12.39 -7.70 -16.86
CA PRO A 27 11.64 -6.87 -15.92
C PRO A 27 10.64 -7.66 -15.06
N ARG A 28 9.87 -8.53 -15.71
CA ARG A 28 8.91 -9.43 -15.06
C ARG A 28 9.58 -10.32 -14.04
N GLU A 29 10.58 -11.09 -14.46
CA GLU A 29 11.24 -12.08 -13.59
C GLU A 29 11.95 -11.41 -12.42
N LEU A 30 12.54 -10.22 -12.61
CA LEU A 30 13.14 -9.47 -11.51
C LEU A 30 12.08 -9.02 -10.50
N SER A 31 10.94 -8.51 -10.97
CA SER A 31 9.83 -8.10 -10.09
C SER A 31 9.25 -9.28 -9.30
N GLU A 32 9.09 -10.44 -9.95
CA GLU A 32 8.60 -11.68 -9.35
C GLU A 32 9.61 -12.25 -8.35
N CYS A 33 10.92 -12.16 -8.65
CA CYS A 33 11.98 -12.56 -7.73
C CYS A 33 11.92 -11.73 -6.44
N MET A 34 11.87 -10.40 -6.54
CA MET A 34 11.77 -9.52 -5.37
C MET A 34 10.46 -9.72 -4.60
N TRP A 35 9.35 -9.89 -5.32
CA TRP A 35 8.06 -10.22 -4.71
C TRP A 35 8.11 -11.53 -3.93
N SER A 36 8.78 -12.55 -4.46
CA SER A 36 8.93 -13.85 -3.81
C SER A 36 9.66 -13.73 -2.47
N PHE A 37 10.77 -12.99 -2.43
CA PHE A 37 11.46 -12.68 -1.17
C PHE A 37 10.55 -11.97 -0.16
N ALA A 38 9.78 -10.97 -0.63
CA ALA A 38 8.84 -10.23 0.22
C ALA A 38 7.76 -11.14 0.85
N ILE A 39 7.19 -12.08 0.09
CA ILE A 39 6.16 -13.00 0.58
C ILE A 39 6.74 -14.08 1.50
N LEU A 40 7.96 -14.54 1.22
CA LEU A 40 8.71 -15.47 2.07
C LEU A 40 9.18 -14.84 3.39
N ARG A 41 9.13 -13.50 3.49
CA ARG A 41 9.67 -12.71 4.62
C ARG A 41 11.17 -12.92 4.79
N GLU A 42 11.85 -13.15 3.67
CA GLU A 42 13.28 -13.43 3.62
C GLU A 42 14.02 -12.25 3.00
N GLN A 43 15.07 -11.80 3.68
CA GLN A 43 15.89 -10.71 3.15
C GLN A 43 16.78 -11.23 2.02
N PRO A 44 16.78 -10.60 0.81
CA PRO A 44 17.65 -10.97 -0.30
C PRO A 44 19.14 -10.87 0.02
N GLY A 45 19.51 -10.03 0.99
CA GLY A 45 20.88 -9.68 1.33
C GLY A 45 21.42 -8.52 0.47
N ASP A 46 22.40 -7.79 1.01
CA ASP A 46 22.86 -6.52 0.43
C ASP A 46 23.45 -6.67 -0.97
N LYS A 47 24.20 -7.76 -1.22
CA LYS A 47 24.82 -8.04 -2.52
C LYS A 47 23.77 -8.21 -3.62
N LEU A 48 22.78 -9.08 -3.39
CA LEU A 48 21.69 -9.33 -4.32
C LEU A 48 20.84 -8.08 -4.52
N MET A 49 20.49 -7.37 -3.43
CA MET A 49 19.69 -6.15 -3.53
C MET A 49 20.41 -5.03 -4.28
N ARG A 50 21.74 -4.90 -4.15
CA ARG A 50 22.52 -3.93 -4.93
C ARG A 50 22.44 -4.23 -6.43
N VAL A 51 22.73 -5.47 -6.84
CA VAL A 51 22.69 -5.86 -8.25
C VAL A 51 21.26 -5.80 -8.81
N ALA A 52 20.25 -6.18 -8.02
CA ALA A 52 18.85 -6.08 -8.41
C ALA A 52 18.44 -4.61 -8.68
N ARG A 53 18.91 -3.66 -7.86
CA ARG A 53 18.64 -2.23 -8.09
C ARG A 53 19.35 -1.70 -9.35
N GLU A 54 20.63 -2.05 -9.55
CA GLU A 54 21.40 -1.69 -10.75
C GLU A 54 20.72 -2.25 -12.02
N ARG A 55 20.31 -3.51 -11.97
CA ARG A 55 19.61 -4.17 -13.07
C ARG A 55 18.25 -3.54 -13.32
N ALA A 56 17.43 -3.33 -12.29
CA ALA A 56 16.14 -2.66 -12.41
C ALA A 56 16.28 -1.28 -13.07
N PHE A 57 17.29 -0.50 -12.66
CA PHE A 57 17.59 0.80 -13.24
C PHE A 57 17.91 0.70 -14.74
N SER A 58 18.79 -0.24 -15.12
CA SER A 58 19.22 -0.43 -16.52
C SER A 58 18.08 -0.79 -17.49
N MET A 59 17.00 -1.40 -16.99
CA MET A 59 15.88 -1.85 -17.82
C MET A 59 14.53 -1.20 -17.46
N MET A 60 14.54 -0.10 -16.69
CA MET A 60 13.30 0.55 -16.21
C MET A 60 12.33 0.92 -17.33
N GLY A 61 12.85 1.29 -18.51
CA GLY A 61 12.05 1.59 -19.70
C GLY A 61 11.25 0.39 -20.24
N GLY A 62 11.64 -0.85 -19.89
CA GLY A 62 10.96 -2.08 -20.29
C GLY A 62 9.91 -2.59 -19.30
N PHE A 63 9.82 -2.02 -18.08
CA PHE A 63 8.88 -2.51 -17.06
C PHE A 63 7.43 -2.18 -17.41
N GLU A 64 6.54 -3.15 -17.48
CA GLU A 64 5.11 -2.88 -17.55
C GLU A 64 4.56 -2.31 -16.24
N ALA A 65 3.35 -1.74 -16.29
CA ALA A 65 2.71 -1.08 -15.16
C ALA A 65 2.60 -1.99 -13.91
N GLN A 66 2.25 -3.26 -14.13
CA GLN A 66 2.15 -4.25 -13.06
C GLN A 66 3.52 -4.61 -12.47
N GLU A 67 4.56 -4.68 -13.31
CA GLU A 67 5.89 -5.09 -12.91
C GLU A 67 6.55 -4.01 -12.05
N VAL A 68 6.44 -2.74 -12.46
CA VAL A 68 6.96 -1.61 -11.66
C VAL A 68 6.20 -1.49 -10.33
N ALA A 69 4.87 -1.68 -10.34
CA ALA A 69 4.06 -1.71 -9.12
C ALA A 69 4.49 -2.84 -8.18
N THR A 70 4.75 -4.03 -8.73
CA THR A 70 5.16 -5.22 -7.97
C THR A 70 6.56 -5.06 -7.40
N LEU A 71 7.50 -4.55 -8.19
CA LEU A 71 8.87 -4.27 -7.74
C LEU A 71 8.88 -3.25 -6.60
N LEU A 72 8.17 -2.13 -6.77
CA LEU A 72 8.09 -1.08 -5.76
C LEU A 72 7.44 -1.60 -4.46
N TRP A 73 6.36 -2.37 -4.58
CA TRP A 73 5.71 -3.02 -3.43
C TRP A 73 6.61 -4.02 -2.72
N ALA A 74 7.36 -4.82 -3.47
CA ALA A 74 8.29 -5.79 -2.90
C ALA A 74 9.41 -5.09 -2.12
N MET A 75 10.00 -4.04 -2.68
CA MET A 75 11.01 -3.23 -2.00
C MET A 75 10.46 -2.58 -0.73
N ALA A 76 9.25 -2.03 -0.78
CA ALA A 76 8.57 -1.49 0.40
C ALA A 76 8.31 -2.54 1.48
N THR A 77 7.87 -3.74 1.08
CA THR A 77 7.59 -4.85 2.01
C THR A 77 8.87 -5.39 2.65
N LEU A 78 9.97 -5.44 1.91
CA LEU A 78 11.29 -5.81 2.42
C LEU A 78 11.95 -4.70 3.24
N ASN A 79 11.33 -3.51 3.31
CA ASN A 79 11.87 -2.30 3.93
C ASN A 79 13.24 -1.88 3.35
N VAL A 80 13.40 -2.04 2.03
CA VAL A 80 14.61 -1.64 1.30
C VAL A 80 14.28 -0.47 0.37
N LYS A 81 15.03 0.62 0.50
CA LYS A 81 14.88 1.79 -0.38
C LYS A 81 15.51 1.54 -1.76
N PRO A 82 14.82 1.88 -2.86
CA PRO A 82 15.37 1.81 -4.22
C PRO A 82 16.65 2.63 -4.42
N GLY A 83 16.88 3.68 -3.61
CA GLY A 83 17.92 4.68 -3.85
C GLY A 83 17.41 5.81 -4.76
N PRO A 84 18.07 6.98 -4.75
CA PRO A 84 17.53 8.18 -5.37
C PRO A 84 17.34 8.04 -6.89
N MET A 85 18.34 7.52 -7.61
CA MET A 85 18.28 7.37 -9.07
C MET A 85 17.16 6.41 -9.49
N LEU A 86 17.13 5.21 -8.90
CA LEU A 86 16.09 4.22 -9.22
C LEU A 86 14.70 4.71 -8.82
N MET A 87 14.56 5.41 -7.69
CA MET A 87 13.27 5.97 -7.28
C MET A 87 12.77 7.02 -8.28
N THR A 88 13.63 7.88 -8.80
CA THR A 88 13.26 8.84 -9.86
C THR A 88 12.75 8.10 -11.10
N SER A 89 13.49 7.08 -11.57
CA SER A 89 13.05 6.30 -12.74
C SER A 89 11.77 5.50 -12.49
N ILE A 90 11.53 5.02 -11.25
CA ILE A 90 10.26 4.40 -10.86
C ILE A 90 9.12 5.43 -10.93
N ARG A 91 9.30 6.64 -10.40
CA ARG A 91 8.27 7.70 -10.47
C ARG A 91 7.94 8.05 -11.92
N GLU A 92 8.94 8.24 -12.76
CA GLU A 92 8.77 8.49 -14.19
C GLU A 92 8.04 7.34 -14.87
N ARG A 93 8.47 6.09 -14.63
CA ARG A 93 7.86 4.92 -15.26
C ARG A 93 6.41 4.74 -14.84
N VAL A 94 6.13 4.81 -13.54
CA VAL A 94 4.75 4.80 -13.01
C VAL A 94 3.93 5.89 -13.67
N GLY A 95 4.47 7.11 -13.81
CA GLY A 95 3.84 8.23 -14.50
C GLY A 95 3.43 7.91 -15.94
N CYS A 96 4.34 7.33 -16.71
CA CYS A 96 4.08 6.91 -18.10
C CYS A 96 3.05 5.77 -18.20
N THR A 97 2.97 4.90 -17.19
CA THR A 97 2.12 3.70 -17.22
C THR A 97 0.87 3.80 -16.36
N VAL A 98 0.53 4.96 -15.78
CA VAL A 98 -0.60 5.09 -14.82
C VAL A 98 -1.89 4.55 -15.42
N ALA A 99 -2.18 4.87 -16.68
CA ALA A 99 -3.42 4.47 -17.36
C ALA A 99 -3.63 2.95 -17.44
N GLN A 100 -2.57 2.16 -17.28
CA GLN A 100 -2.61 0.69 -17.32
C GLN A 100 -2.73 0.06 -15.92
N LEU A 101 -2.59 0.86 -14.84
CA LEU A 101 -2.69 0.37 -13.48
C LEU A 101 -4.15 0.11 -13.12
N ARG A 102 -4.50 -1.15 -12.86
CA ARG A 102 -5.78 -1.53 -12.25
C ARG A 102 -5.80 -1.21 -10.75
N ALA A 103 -6.97 -1.25 -10.12
CA ALA A 103 -7.17 -0.98 -8.69
C ALA A 103 -6.10 -1.60 -7.76
N ARG A 104 -5.81 -2.90 -7.89
CA ARG A 104 -4.79 -3.59 -7.08
C ARG A 104 -3.36 -3.07 -7.27
N HIS A 105 -3.04 -2.56 -8.46
CA HIS A 105 -1.71 -2.03 -8.76
C HIS A 105 -1.60 -0.60 -8.26
N LEU A 106 -2.68 0.19 -8.37
CA LEU A 106 -2.78 1.53 -7.78
C LEU A 106 -2.61 1.51 -6.26
N SER A 107 -3.34 0.63 -5.58
CA SER A 107 -3.27 0.47 -4.12
C SER A 107 -1.85 0.13 -3.68
N ARG A 108 -1.20 -0.83 -4.37
CA ARG A 108 0.20 -1.22 -4.13
C ARG A 108 1.19 -0.09 -4.34
N VAL A 109 1.09 0.64 -5.44
CA VAL A 109 1.97 1.79 -5.74
C VAL A 109 1.86 2.85 -4.65
N LEU A 110 0.64 3.26 -4.31
CA LEU A 110 0.39 4.27 -3.28
C LEU A 110 0.89 3.80 -1.91
N TRP A 111 0.55 2.56 -1.53
CA TRP A 111 1.00 1.95 -0.28
C TRP A 111 2.52 1.85 -0.19
N ALA A 112 3.19 1.51 -1.29
CA ALA A 112 4.63 1.35 -1.32
C ALA A 112 5.36 2.70 -1.18
N PHE A 113 4.91 3.73 -1.90
CA PHE A 113 5.44 5.09 -1.72
C PHE A 113 5.25 5.60 -0.28
N ALA A 114 4.06 5.36 0.29
CA ALA A 114 3.75 5.71 1.67
C ALA A 114 4.67 4.98 2.67
N SER A 115 4.85 3.67 2.49
CA SER A 115 5.64 2.81 3.39
C SER A 115 7.13 3.12 3.33
N LEU A 116 7.67 3.43 2.15
CA LEU A 116 9.06 3.82 1.97
C LEU A 116 9.36 5.26 2.45
N LYS A 117 8.32 6.04 2.77
CA LYS A 117 8.39 7.49 3.06
C LYS A 117 9.01 8.27 1.89
N GLU A 118 8.73 7.81 0.68
CA GLU A 118 9.24 8.37 -0.58
C GLU A 118 8.03 8.74 -1.44
N PRO A 119 7.39 9.90 -1.21
CA PRO A 119 6.17 10.24 -1.93
C PRO A 119 6.41 10.33 -3.45
N PRO A 120 5.38 10.10 -4.28
CA PRO A 120 5.50 10.12 -5.74
C PRO A 120 5.83 11.52 -6.32
N GLY A 121 5.72 12.58 -5.53
CA GLY A 121 5.74 13.97 -5.99
C GLY A 121 4.33 14.48 -6.32
N VAL A 122 4.16 15.81 -6.34
CA VAL A 122 2.82 16.44 -6.44
C VAL A 122 2.12 16.10 -7.76
N GLY A 123 2.84 16.19 -8.88
CA GLY A 123 2.28 15.89 -10.21
C GLY A 123 1.83 14.45 -10.35
N LEU A 124 2.70 13.48 -10.04
CA LEU A 124 2.37 12.07 -10.11
C LEU A 124 1.26 11.67 -9.13
N LEU A 125 1.25 12.24 -7.91
CA LEU A 125 0.16 11.99 -6.96
C LEU A 125 -1.19 12.47 -7.49
N ALA A 126 -1.23 13.61 -8.18
CA ALA A 126 -2.44 14.12 -8.79
C ALA A 126 -2.95 13.18 -9.90
N THR A 127 -2.06 12.65 -10.73
CA THR A 127 -2.38 11.66 -11.76
C THR A 127 -2.89 10.35 -11.15
N LEU A 128 -2.18 9.81 -10.15
CA LEU A 128 -2.60 8.60 -9.43
C LEU A 128 -3.97 8.79 -8.77
N ARG A 129 -4.20 9.93 -8.13
CA ARG A 129 -5.50 10.28 -7.52
C ARG A 129 -6.63 10.30 -8.56
N SER A 130 -6.39 10.88 -9.73
CA SER A 130 -7.37 10.89 -10.82
C SER A 130 -7.66 9.47 -11.32
N HIS A 131 -6.63 8.63 -11.44
CA HIS A 131 -6.79 7.25 -11.91
C HIS A 131 -7.46 6.34 -10.87
N VAL A 132 -7.23 6.57 -9.57
CA VAL A 132 -8.02 5.94 -8.51
C VAL A 132 -9.50 6.26 -8.69
N CYS A 133 -9.86 7.47 -9.14
CA CYS A 133 -11.25 7.82 -9.42
C CYS A 133 -11.87 7.09 -10.61
N SER A 134 -11.09 6.75 -11.65
CA SER A 134 -11.63 5.98 -12.78
C SER A 134 -11.76 4.49 -12.48
N GLU A 135 -10.86 3.94 -11.67
CA GLU A 135 -10.82 2.49 -11.34
C GLU A 135 -11.68 2.11 -10.12
N MET A 136 -12.42 3.06 -9.57
CA MET A 136 -13.18 2.97 -8.33
C MET A 136 -13.96 1.65 -8.15
N ASN A 137 -14.76 1.27 -9.14
CA ASN A 137 -15.62 0.08 -9.05
C ASN A 137 -14.85 -1.24 -8.97
N ALA A 138 -13.55 -1.25 -9.30
CA ALA A 138 -12.69 -2.42 -9.25
C ALA A 138 -11.94 -2.60 -7.91
N PHE A 139 -12.10 -1.66 -6.96
CA PHE A 139 -11.46 -1.77 -5.64
C PHE A 139 -12.16 -2.81 -4.76
N GLY A 140 -11.38 -3.80 -4.32
CA GLY A 140 -11.72 -4.67 -3.19
C GLY A 140 -11.45 -4.00 -1.84
N GLU A 141 -11.81 -4.69 -0.77
CA GLU A 141 -11.72 -4.21 0.62
C GLU A 141 -10.29 -3.85 1.02
N GLU A 142 -9.34 -4.72 0.71
CA GLU A 142 -7.91 -4.52 1.00
C GLU A 142 -7.34 -3.33 0.22
N ASP A 143 -7.66 -3.24 -1.07
CA ASP A 143 -7.17 -2.15 -1.93
C ASP A 143 -7.71 -0.79 -1.48
N LEU A 144 -8.97 -0.77 -1.03
CA LEU A 144 -9.63 0.43 -0.52
C LEU A 144 -8.94 0.93 0.75
N ALA A 145 -8.76 0.04 1.73
CA ALA A 145 -8.12 0.37 3.01
C ALA A 145 -6.67 0.83 2.81
N ALA A 146 -5.90 0.10 2.00
CA ALA A 146 -4.50 0.43 1.70
C ALA A 146 -4.37 1.78 0.98
N THR A 147 -5.30 2.10 0.08
CA THR A 147 -5.32 3.39 -0.65
C THR A 147 -5.60 4.56 0.29
N LEU A 148 -6.62 4.46 1.14
CA LEU A 148 -6.93 5.53 2.09
C LEU A 148 -5.79 5.71 3.11
N TRP A 149 -5.24 4.61 3.62
CA TRP A 149 -4.08 4.61 4.50
C TRP A 149 -2.86 5.24 3.85
N ALA A 150 -2.60 4.96 2.57
CA ALA A 150 -1.49 5.54 1.83
C ALA A 150 -1.61 7.06 1.70
N PHE A 151 -2.79 7.57 1.33
CA PHE A 151 -3.04 9.02 1.29
C PHE A 151 -2.84 9.68 2.66
N ALA A 152 -3.37 9.07 3.72
CA ALA A 152 -3.18 9.55 5.10
C ALA A 152 -1.70 9.55 5.51
N THR A 153 -0.95 8.53 5.13
CA THR A 153 0.48 8.40 5.46
C THR A 153 1.34 9.38 4.68
N ILE A 154 1.04 9.61 3.40
CA ILE A 154 1.66 10.64 2.56
C ILE A 154 1.31 12.06 3.06
N GLY A 155 0.25 12.22 3.85
CA GLY A 155 -0.19 13.51 4.37
C GLY A 155 -0.90 14.35 3.30
N ARG A 156 -1.56 13.70 2.33
CA ARG A 156 -2.26 14.36 1.23
C ARG A 156 -3.67 13.80 1.12
N SER A 157 -4.64 14.70 0.98
CA SER A 157 -6.03 14.31 0.82
C SER A 157 -6.24 13.51 -0.48
N PRO A 158 -7.02 12.42 -0.45
CA PRO A 158 -7.49 11.73 -1.66
C PRO A 158 -8.31 12.63 -2.60
N GLY A 159 -8.73 13.82 -2.16
CA GLY A 159 -9.65 14.69 -2.90
C GLY A 159 -11.12 14.33 -2.64
N GLY A 160 -12.03 15.31 -2.75
CA GLY A 160 -13.43 15.14 -2.33
C GLY A 160 -14.17 14.02 -3.07
N ARG A 161 -13.96 13.89 -4.39
CA ARG A 161 -14.57 12.83 -5.20
C ARG A 161 -14.09 11.44 -4.77
N THR A 162 -12.78 11.27 -4.64
CA THR A 162 -12.16 10.02 -4.16
C THR A 162 -12.63 9.65 -2.77
N LEU A 163 -12.63 10.62 -1.85
CA LEU A 163 -13.05 10.40 -0.48
C LEU A 163 -14.52 9.99 -0.38
N ARG A 164 -15.41 10.63 -1.15
CA ARG A 164 -16.83 10.26 -1.20
C ARG A 164 -17.01 8.82 -1.63
N PHE A 165 -16.39 8.42 -2.73
CA PHE A 165 -16.45 7.04 -3.18
C PHE A 165 -15.84 6.06 -2.18
N ILE A 166 -14.70 6.42 -1.55
CA ILE A 166 -14.10 5.56 -0.53
C ILE A 166 -15.10 5.32 0.60
N LYS A 167 -15.82 6.36 1.03
CA LYS A 167 -16.89 6.23 2.01
C LYS A 167 -18.00 5.31 1.53
N ASP A 168 -18.55 5.56 0.34
CA ASP A 168 -19.67 4.79 -0.22
C ASP A 168 -19.30 3.30 -0.36
N ARG A 169 -18.11 3.02 -0.92
CA ARG A 169 -17.60 1.66 -1.08
C ARG A 169 -17.30 0.99 0.25
N ALA A 170 -16.75 1.73 1.22
CA ALA A 170 -16.47 1.20 2.55
C ALA A 170 -17.75 0.76 3.27
N ARG A 171 -18.85 1.51 3.12
CA ARG A 171 -20.16 1.11 3.63
C ARG A 171 -20.66 -0.18 3.01
N MET A 172 -20.56 -0.30 1.68
CA MET A 172 -20.96 -1.53 0.96
C MET A 172 -20.15 -2.76 1.36
N CYS A 173 -18.93 -2.57 1.87
CA CYS A 173 -18.00 -3.65 2.22
C CYS A 173 -17.83 -3.86 3.72
N ALA A 174 -18.52 -3.10 4.57
CA ALA A 174 -18.24 -3.05 6.00
C ALA A 174 -18.35 -4.41 6.70
N GLU A 175 -19.31 -5.23 6.28
CA GLU A 175 -19.50 -6.60 6.79
C GLU A 175 -18.36 -7.55 6.40
N SER A 176 -17.69 -7.29 5.28
CA SER A 176 -16.59 -8.11 4.75
C SER A 176 -15.21 -7.70 5.28
N PHE A 177 -15.10 -6.56 5.96
CA PHE A 177 -13.81 -6.12 6.50
C PHE A 177 -13.26 -7.09 7.55
N ARG A 178 -11.94 -7.30 7.47
CA ARG A 178 -11.17 -7.95 8.52
C ARG A 178 -10.52 -6.87 9.39
N ALA A 179 -9.93 -7.32 10.51
CA ALA A 179 -9.23 -6.48 11.50
C ALA A 179 -8.27 -5.45 10.86
N ARG A 180 -7.49 -5.89 9.88
CA ARG A 180 -6.51 -5.04 9.19
C ARG A 180 -7.18 -3.91 8.41
N GLU A 181 -8.21 -4.21 7.62
CA GLU A 181 -8.86 -3.21 6.78
C GLU A 181 -9.58 -2.16 7.63
N VAL A 182 -10.39 -2.59 8.62
CA VAL A 182 -11.13 -1.67 9.48
C VAL A 182 -10.20 -0.76 10.28
N SER A 183 -9.11 -1.31 10.84
CA SER A 183 -8.16 -0.51 11.62
C SER A 183 -7.39 0.50 10.76
N GLN A 184 -7.05 0.15 9.51
CA GLN A 184 -6.42 1.08 8.58
C GLN A 184 -7.37 2.21 8.19
N ILE A 185 -8.64 1.91 7.90
CA ILE A 185 -9.64 2.90 7.51
C ILE A 185 -9.88 3.89 8.64
N VAL A 186 -10.14 3.40 9.86
CA VAL A 186 -10.39 4.24 11.05
C VAL A 186 -9.19 5.13 11.36
N TRP A 187 -7.97 4.57 11.35
CA TRP A 187 -6.76 5.35 11.55
C TRP A 187 -6.57 6.42 10.46
N ALA A 188 -6.84 6.07 9.20
CA ALA A 188 -6.64 6.97 8.08
C ALA A 188 -7.62 8.14 8.10
N PHE A 189 -8.89 7.93 8.46
CA PHE A 189 -9.85 9.02 8.68
C PHE A 189 -9.42 9.94 9.82
N GLY A 190 -9.01 9.37 10.96
CA GLY A 190 -8.49 10.15 12.09
C GLY A 190 -7.25 10.97 11.72
N LYS A 191 -6.31 10.40 10.96
CA LYS A 191 -5.08 11.08 10.53
C LYS A 191 -5.31 12.14 9.44
N LEU A 192 -6.17 11.85 8.47
CA LEU A 192 -6.54 12.81 7.42
C LEU A 192 -7.44 13.90 7.96
N GLU A 193 -7.95 13.73 9.17
CA GLU A 193 -8.80 14.72 9.79
C GLU A 193 -10.03 14.93 8.86
N LYS A 194 -10.66 13.82 8.51
CA LYS A 194 -11.84 13.76 7.65
C LYS A 194 -12.95 12.97 8.32
N ASP A 195 -14.15 13.54 8.26
CA ASP A 195 -15.32 12.88 8.79
C ASP A 195 -15.76 11.71 7.88
N PRO A 196 -15.80 10.46 8.41
CA PRO A 196 -16.38 9.33 7.70
C PRO A 196 -17.89 9.47 7.50
N GLY A 197 -18.57 10.31 8.30
CA GLY A 197 -20.02 10.41 8.39
C GLY A 197 -20.60 9.32 9.29
N GLU A 198 -21.67 9.68 9.99
CA GLU A 198 -22.31 8.87 11.04
C GLU A 198 -22.54 7.41 10.63
N ARG A 199 -23.21 7.18 9.49
CA ARG A 199 -23.54 5.83 9.02
C ARG A 199 -22.30 4.95 8.79
N LEU A 200 -21.26 5.51 8.16
CA LEU A 200 -20.03 4.75 7.97
C LEU A 200 -19.31 4.52 9.29
N LEU A 201 -19.38 5.46 10.23
CA LEU A 201 -18.79 5.30 11.55
C LEU A 201 -19.44 4.15 12.33
N GLU A 202 -20.77 4.06 12.29
CA GLU A 202 -21.53 2.92 12.85
C GLU A 202 -21.12 1.59 12.21
N ASP A 203 -21.04 1.56 10.87
CA ASP A 203 -20.61 0.39 10.10
C ASP A 203 -19.18 -0.06 10.52
N LEU A 204 -18.27 0.90 10.74
CA LEU A 204 -16.89 0.64 11.21
C LEU A 204 -16.86 0.16 12.66
N TYR A 205 -17.72 0.67 13.55
CA TYR A 205 -17.82 0.20 14.93
C TYR A 205 -18.29 -1.24 14.98
N ALA A 206 -19.33 -1.59 14.23
CA ALA A 206 -19.81 -2.96 14.11
C ALA A 206 -18.71 -3.90 13.58
N ALA A 207 -17.92 -3.45 12.60
CA ALA A 207 -16.78 -4.20 12.08
C ALA A 207 -15.66 -4.38 13.12
N ILE A 208 -15.35 -3.37 13.93
CA ILE A 208 -14.38 -3.50 15.05
C ILE A 208 -14.87 -4.52 16.07
N VAL A 209 -16.13 -4.46 16.49
CA VAL A 209 -16.71 -5.41 17.46
C VAL A 209 -16.63 -6.83 16.92
N ARG A 210 -17.01 -7.04 15.64
CA ARG A 210 -16.98 -8.36 14.98
C ARG A 210 -15.56 -8.93 14.92
N CYS A 211 -14.56 -8.11 14.64
CA CYS A 211 -13.17 -8.55 14.48
C CYS A 211 -12.34 -8.49 15.78
N GLY A 212 -12.87 -7.93 16.87
CA GLY A 212 -12.10 -7.47 18.03
C GLY A 212 -11.25 -8.57 18.68
N SER A 213 -11.79 -9.78 18.84
CA SER A 213 -11.08 -10.91 19.44
C SER A 213 -9.87 -11.40 18.63
N GLY A 214 -9.84 -11.12 17.33
CA GLY A 214 -8.76 -11.51 16.42
C GLY A 214 -7.79 -10.37 16.08
N MET A 215 -7.98 -9.18 16.63
CA MET A 215 -7.11 -8.04 16.36
C MET A 215 -5.75 -8.19 17.03
N THR A 216 -4.71 -7.83 16.28
CA THR A 216 -3.37 -7.62 16.85
C THR A 216 -3.32 -6.33 17.68
N ALA A 217 -2.35 -6.20 18.59
CA ALA A 217 -2.16 -4.99 19.39
C ALA A 217 -2.02 -3.71 18.52
N LYS A 218 -1.37 -3.82 17.35
CA LYS A 218 -1.23 -2.71 16.40
C LYS A 218 -2.58 -2.28 15.83
N GLU A 219 -3.45 -3.23 15.49
CA GLU A 219 -4.77 -2.94 14.93
C GLU A 219 -5.68 -2.30 15.98
N VAL A 220 -5.66 -2.81 17.22
CA VAL A 220 -6.37 -2.18 18.35
C VAL A 220 -5.89 -0.75 18.58
N SER A 221 -4.56 -0.54 18.62
CA SER A 221 -3.98 0.79 18.79
C SER A 221 -4.38 1.74 17.67
N ASN A 222 -4.40 1.29 16.42
CA ASN A 222 -4.81 2.08 15.27
C ASN A 222 -6.28 2.50 15.36
N CYS A 223 -7.17 1.57 15.75
CA CYS A 223 -8.58 1.87 15.99
C CYS A 223 -8.73 2.92 17.09
N LEU A 224 -8.20 2.68 18.29
CA LEU A 224 -8.34 3.60 19.43
C LEU A 224 -7.82 5.00 19.11
N TRP A 225 -6.63 5.11 18.51
CA TRP A 225 -6.06 6.40 18.12
C TRP A 225 -6.91 7.12 17.07
N GLY A 226 -7.37 6.40 16.04
CA GLY A 226 -8.23 6.97 15.01
C GLY A 226 -9.57 7.45 15.57
N LEU A 227 -10.19 6.67 16.45
CA LEU A 227 -11.45 7.02 17.11
C LEU A 227 -11.31 8.23 18.03
N ALA A 228 -10.24 8.32 18.81
CA ALA A 228 -9.98 9.49 19.65
C ALA A 228 -9.91 10.78 18.80
N ARG A 229 -9.19 10.72 17.67
CA ARG A 229 -9.08 11.87 16.73
C ARG A 229 -10.39 12.25 16.07
N LEU A 230 -11.28 11.29 15.84
CA LEU A 230 -12.61 11.56 15.31
C LEU A 230 -13.56 12.12 16.38
N GLY A 231 -13.46 11.63 17.62
CA GLY A 231 -14.27 12.09 18.76
C GLY A 231 -13.95 13.51 19.21
N ASP A 232 -12.68 13.94 19.14
CA ASP A 232 -12.26 15.31 19.44
C ASP A 232 -12.99 16.37 18.58
N ARG A 233 -13.53 15.97 17.41
CA ARG A 233 -14.35 16.85 16.55
C ARG A 233 -15.81 16.94 16.96
N GLY A 234 -16.41 15.85 17.46
CA GLY A 234 -17.80 15.87 17.94
C GLY A 234 -17.99 16.77 19.17
N LEU A 235 -16.91 17.01 19.94
CA LEU A 235 -16.89 17.94 21.06
C LEU A 235 -16.70 19.42 20.64
N GLY A 236 -16.29 19.67 19.39
CA GLY A 236 -16.15 21.02 18.83
C GLY A 236 -17.43 21.56 18.21
N ASP A 237 -18.26 20.70 17.60
CA ASP A 237 -19.50 21.10 16.91
C ASP A 237 -20.76 21.06 17.81
N THR A 238 -20.64 20.65 19.08
CA THR A 238 -21.76 20.68 20.07
C THR A 238 -21.74 21.91 20.99
N LYS A 239 -20.89 22.90 20.72
CA LYS A 239 -20.92 24.21 21.37
C LYS A 239 -21.13 25.33 20.34
N GLY A 240 -22.35 25.44 19.82
CA GLY A 240 -22.78 26.60 19.04
C GLY A 240 -24.02 26.34 18.19
N GLY A 241 -25.19 26.64 18.75
CA GLY A 241 -26.48 26.61 18.06
C GLY A 241 -27.60 26.08 18.93
#